data_AF-A0A2T2WT65-F1
#
_entry.id   AF-A0A2T2WT65-F1
#
_cell.length_a   1.000
_cell.length_b   1.000
_cell.length_c   1.000
_cell.angle_alpha   90.00
_cell.angle_beta   90.00
_cell.angle_gamma   90.00
#
_symmetry.space_group_name_H-M   'P 1'
#
loop_
_entity.id
_entity.type
_entity.pdbx_description
1 polymer ?
#
loop_
_entity_poly.entity_id
_entity_poly.type
_entity_poly.pdbx_seq_one_letter_code
_entity_poly.pdbx_strand_id
1 'polypeptide(L)'
;MPMPQITENTYLQQGYVNPDGGYRREIYREEAQFVVNKLAPGTSIHALRRFYNRVKGLERSMDRGRLFDQHKSQLYELQAHAHYAAKRNLVNAFFLTFMDRNVAHAVTNWEQFEGFVKHFESVVAYFPTESGPPRQGGMFNGRRR
;
A
#
# COMPACT_ATOMS: atom_id res chain seq x y z
N MET A 1 -15.69 -19.08 -10.30
CA MET A 1 -14.42 -19.69 -9.85
C MET A 1 -14.15 -19.22 -8.44
N PRO A 2 -13.77 -20.09 -7.48
CA PRO A 2 -13.35 -19.63 -6.16
C PRO A 2 -12.09 -18.77 -6.30
N MET A 3 -12.10 -17.59 -5.69
CA MET A 3 -10.95 -16.69 -5.69
C MET A 3 -9.79 -17.39 -4.96
N PRO A 4 -8.58 -17.45 -5.53
CA PRO A 4 -7.43 -18.01 -4.82
C PRO A 4 -7.21 -17.22 -3.52
N GLN A 5 -7.00 -17.93 -2.41
CA GLN A 5 -6.72 -17.28 -1.13
C GLN A 5 -5.37 -16.56 -1.22
N ILE A 6 -5.38 -15.24 -1.08
CA ILE A 6 -4.16 -14.43 -1.01
C ILE A 6 -3.55 -14.64 0.37
N THR A 7 -2.29 -15.08 0.37
CA THR A 7 -1.48 -15.31 1.56
C THR A 7 -0.25 -14.43 1.50
N GLU A 8 0.50 -14.38 2.60
CA GLU A 8 1.78 -13.70 2.57
C GLU A 8 2.71 -14.32 1.53
N ASN A 9 2.71 -15.62 1.25
CA ASN A 9 3.61 -16.18 0.23
C ASN A 9 3.15 -15.94 -1.20
N THR A 10 1.83 -15.77 -1.42
CA THR A 10 1.25 -15.60 -2.76
C THR A 10 1.01 -14.13 -3.14
N TYR A 11 1.06 -13.21 -2.19
CA TYR A 11 0.92 -11.77 -2.44
C TYR A 11 1.95 -11.27 -3.45
N LEU A 12 1.45 -10.67 -4.54
CA LEU A 12 2.22 -10.05 -5.62
C LEU A 12 3.14 -11.01 -6.40
N GLN A 13 2.97 -12.33 -6.26
CA GLN A 13 3.81 -13.31 -6.98
C GLN A 13 3.72 -13.17 -8.51
N GLN A 14 2.59 -12.68 -9.02
CA GLN A 14 2.34 -12.48 -10.45
C GLN A 14 2.70 -11.04 -10.92
N GLY A 15 3.29 -10.20 -10.06
CA GLY A 15 3.62 -8.81 -10.37
C GLY A 15 2.37 -7.93 -10.57
N TYR A 16 2.53 -6.77 -11.22
CA TYR A 16 1.41 -5.82 -11.42
C TYR A 16 0.76 -5.87 -12.81
N VAL A 17 1.46 -6.39 -13.82
CA VAL A 17 1.10 -6.22 -15.23
C VAL A 17 0.62 -7.54 -15.80
N ASN A 18 -0.48 -7.50 -16.57
CA ASN A 18 -0.97 -8.69 -17.25
C ASN A 18 -0.12 -9.00 -18.51
N PRO A 19 -0.13 -10.26 -18.98
CA PRO A 19 0.55 -10.62 -20.23
C PRO A 19 0.03 -9.89 -21.48
N ASP A 20 -1.24 -9.49 -21.50
CA ASP A 20 -1.89 -8.74 -22.58
C ASP A 20 -1.67 -7.22 -22.48
N GLY A 21 -0.92 -6.77 -21.47
CA GLY A 21 -0.72 -5.36 -21.15
C GLY A 21 -1.75 -4.83 -20.15
N GLY A 22 -1.44 -3.68 -19.56
CA GLY A 22 -2.27 -3.09 -18.50
C GLY A 22 -2.10 -3.78 -17.14
N TYR A 23 -2.77 -3.21 -16.13
CA TYR A 23 -2.59 -3.61 -14.74
C TYR A 23 -3.58 -4.67 -14.29
N ARG A 24 -3.10 -5.64 -13.52
CA ARG A 24 -3.89 -6.69 -12.86
C ARG A 24 -4.99 -6.08 -12.00
N ARG A 25 -6.23 -6.56 -12.14
CA ARG A 25 -7.38 -6.09 -11.36
C ARG A 25 -7.17 -6.26 -9.86
N GLU A 26 -6.47 -7.33 -9.48
CA GLU A 26 -6.26 -7.77 -8.11
C GLU A 26 -5.52 -6.72 -7.28
N ILE A 27 -4.59 -5.97 -7.88
CA ILE A 27 -3.82 -4.93 -7.20
C ILE A 27 -4.71 -3.76 -6.77
N TYR A 28 -5.87 -3.59 -7.40
CA TYR A 28 -6.85 -2.55 -7.04
C TYR A 28 -7.90 -3.03 -6.06
N ARG A 29 -7.99 -4.33 -5.77
CA ARG A 29 -9.09 -4.91 -4.98
C ARG A 29 -8.59 -5.93 -3.99
N GLU A 30 -8.41 -7.18 -4.43
CA GLU A 30 -8.19 -8.28 -3.50
C GLU A 30 -6.83 -8.24 -2.83
N GLU A 31 -5.76 -7.95 -3.58
CA GLU A 31 -4.42 -7.78 -3.00
C GLU A 31 -4.36 -6.50 -2.14
N ALA A 32 -5.04 -5.42 -2.56
CA ALA A 32 -5.11 -4.19 -1.76
C ALA A 32 -5.82 -4.43 -0.42
N GLN A 33 -6.97 -5.09 -0.44
CA GLN A 33 -7.73 -5.41 0.78
C GLN A 33 -6.96 -6.37 1.70
N PHE A 34 -6.27 -7.36 1.13
CA PHE A 34 -5.37 -8.24 1.88
C PHE A 34 -4.30 -7.44 2.62
N VAL A 35 -3.64 -6.50 1.93
CA VAL A 35 -2.63 -5.62 2.53
C VAL A 35 -3.25 -4.75 3.62
N VAL A 36 -4.41 -4.14 3.40
CA VAL A 36 -5.10 -3.34 4.43
C VAL A 36 -5.40 -4.16 5.68
N ASN A 37 -5.94 -5.38 5.52
CA ASN A 37 -6.27 -6.25 6.65
C ASN A 37 -5.03 -6.60 7.50
N LYS A 38 -3.87 -6.68 6.86
CA LYS A 38 -2.59 -6.95 7.54
C LYS A 38 -1.95 -5.70 8.13
N LEU A 39 -2.12 -4.52 7.52
CA LEU A 39 -1.51 -3.27 7.97
C LEU A 39 -2.32 -2.53 9.04
N ALA A 40 -3.65 -2.55 8.94
CA ALA A 40 -4.53 -1.81 9.83
C ALA A 40 -4.27 -2.10 11.32
N PRO A 41 -3.99 -3.35 11.74
CA PRO A 41 -3.49 -3.63 13.09
C PRO A 41 -2.06 -3.11 13.26
N GLY A 42 -1.92 -1.91 13.85
CA GLY A 42 -0.61 -1.38 14.24
C GLY A 42 0.07 -0.45 13.22
N THR A 43 -0.64 -0.04 12.16
CA THR A 43 -0.18 1.05 11.27
C THR A 43 -1.24 2.15 11.24
N SER A 44 -0.84 3.40 11.46
CA SER A 44 -1.78 4.52 11.35
C SER A 44 -1.94 4.96 9.89
N ILE A 45 -3.12 5.46 9.53
CA ILE A 45 -3.36 6.06 8.21
C ILE A 45 -2.39 7.22 7.92
N HIS A 46 -1.99 7.98 8.95
CA HIS A 46 -1.02 9.07 8.81
C HIS A 46 0.38 8.56 8.44
N ALA A 47 0.84 7.48 9.07
CA ALA A 47 2.11 6.85 8.72
C ALA A 47 2.05 6.30 7.29
N LEU A 48 0.96 5.60 6.94
CA LEU A 48 0.76 5.06 5.60
C LEU A 48 0.78 6.14 4.52
N ARG A 49 0.00 7.21 4.70
CA ARG A 49 -0.06 8.36 3.77
C ARG A 49 1.29 9.06 3.61
N ARG A 50 2.10 9.12 4.68
CA ARG A 50 3.45 9.70 4.59
C ARG A 50 4.34 8.94 3.59
N PHE A 51 4.30 7.60 3.63
CA PHE A 51 5.04 6.78 2.67
C PHE A 51 4.46 6.86 1.26
N TYR A 52 3.14 6.81 1.13
CA TYR A 52 2.47 6.98 -0.16
C TYR A 52 2.82 8.32 -0.82
N ASN A 53 2.80 9.42 -0.07
CA ASN A 53 3.16 10.73 -0.60
C ASN A 53 4.61 10.80 -1.09
N ARG A 54 5.53 10.06 -0.46
CA ARG A 54 6.91 9.93 -0.96
C ARG A 54 6.95 9.19 -2.29
N VAL A 55 6.24 8.06 -2.40
CA VAL A 55 6.11 7.30 -3.66
C VAL A 55 5.53 8.17 -4.78
N LYS A 56 4.46 8.92 -4.51
CA LYS A 56 3.88 9.87 -5.47
C LYS A 56 4.82 11.02 -5.82
N GLY A 57 5.65 11.46 -4.87
CA GLY A 57 6.71 12.43 -5.13
C GLY A 57 7.72 11.90 -6.16
N LEU A 58 8.15 10.65 -6.00
CA LEU A 58 9.05 9.99 -6.96
C LEU A 58 8.41 9.83 -8.34
N GLU A 59 7.13 9.42 -8.39
CA GLU A 59 6.37 9.32 -9.65
C GLU A 59 6.36 10.64 -10.43
N ARG A 60 6.14 11.76 -9.74
CA ARG A 60 6.17 13.10 -10.35
C ARG A 60 7.56 13.49 -10.84
N SER A 61 8.61 13.10 -10.13
CA SER A 61 10.00 13.45 -10.46
C SER A 61 10.58 12.60 -11.60
N MET A 62 10.13 11.35 -11.76
CA MET A 62 10.74 10.38 -12.68
C MET A 62 10.35 10.53 -14.17
N ASP A 63 9.48 11.49 -14.51
CA ASP A 63 8.99 11.81 -15.87
C ASP A 63 8.89 10.60 -16.83
N ARG A 64 7.81 9.82 -16.69
CA ARG A 64 7.42 8.69 -17.56
C ARG A 64 8.61 7.98 -18.25
N GLY A 65 9.48 7.41 -17.43
CA GLY A 65 10.57 6.51 -17.87
C GLY A 65 11.90 7.20 -18.19
N ARG A 66 11.95 8.50 -18.51
CA ARG A 66 13.21 9.15 -18.94
C ARG A 66 14.25 9.26 -17.85
N LEU A 67 13.81 9.42 -16.60
CA LEU A 67 14.70 9.57 -15.45
C LEU A 67 14.58 8.40 -14.46
N PHE A 68 13.88 7.33 -14.84
CA PHE A 68 13.62 6.20 -13.96
C PHE A 68 14.91 5.60 -13.40
N ASP A 69 15.89 5.32 -14.27
CA ASP A 69 17.17 4.76 -13.84
C ASP A 69 17.97 5.70 -12.93
N GLN A 70 17.85 7.02 -13.13
CA GLN A 70 18.53 8.03 -12.33
C GLN A 70 17.96 8.13 -10.91
N HIS A 71 16.67 7.87 -10.76
CA HIS A 71 15.96 7.96 -9.48
C HIS A 71 15.66 6.61 -8.83
N LYS A 72 16.02 5.49 -9.47
CA LYS A 72 15.82 4.12 -8.93
C LYS A 72 16.45 3.94 -7.55
N SER A 73 17.58 4.62 -7.27
CA SER A 73 18.20 4.63 -5.94
C SER A 73 17.26 5.11 -4.83
N GLN A 74 16.37 6.05 -5.14
CA GLN A 74 15.41 6.61 -4.18
C GLN A 74 14.34 5.60 -3.76
N LEU A 75 14.09 4.54 -4.56
CA LEU A 75 13.24 3.42 -4.16
C LEU A 75 13.91 2.57 -3.08
N TYR A 76 15.23 2.38 -3.14
CA TYR A 76 15.98 1.71 -2.08
C TYR A 76 16.04 2.57 -0.81
N GLU A 77 16.17 3.89 -0.93
CA GLU A 77 16.07 4.79 0.23
C GLU A 77 14.69 4.71 0.89
N LEU A 78 13.62 4.62 0.09
CA LEU A 78 12.26 4.43 0.61
C LEU A 78 12.13 3.12 1.40
N GLN A 79 12.73 2.03 0.90
CA GLN A 79 12.81 0.74 1.61
C GLN A 79 13.55 0.88 2.95
N ALA A 80 14.71 1.54 2.96
CA ALA A 80 15.48 1.79 4.19
C ALA A 80 14.68 2.61 5.22
N HIS A 81 13.92 3.61 4.76
CA HIS A 81 13.01 4.38 5.61
C HIS A 81 11.88 3.52 6.20
N ALA A 82 11.37 2.53 5.46
CA ALA A 82 10.38 1.59 5.96
C ALA A 82 10.95 0.72 7.09
N HIS A 83 12.17 0.20 6.93
CA HIS A 83 12.90 -0.51 7.99
C HIS A 83 13.07 0.35 9.24
N TYR A 84 13.45 1.61 9.08
CA TYR A 84 13.57 2.52 10.21
C TYR A 84 12.22 2.76 10.92
N ALA A 85 11.14 2.98 10.16
CA ALA A 85 9.81 3.18 10.72
C ALA A 85 9.32 1.96 11.50
N ALA A 86 9.56 0.74 11.00
CA ALA A 86 9.21 -0.49 11.70
C ALA A 86 10.04 -0.67 12.98
N LYS A 87 11.35 -0.41 12.94
CA LYS A 87 12.22 -0.42 14.14
C LYS A 87 11.75 0.56 15.22
N ARG A 88 11.10 1.66 14.82
CA ARG A 88 10.52 2.67 15.72
C ARG A 88 9.06 2.38 16.10
N ASN A 89 8.52 1.21 15.72
CA ASN A 89 7.13 0.81 15.94
C ASN A 89 6.09 1.84 15.41
N LEU A 90 6.44 2.57 14.33
CA LEU A 90 5.52 3.52 13.68
C LEU A 90 4.58 2.84 12.67
N VAL A 91 4.96 1.65 12.25
CA VAL A 91 4.26 0.75 11.32
C VAL A 91 4.46 -0.67 11.84
N ASN A 92 3.57 -1.59 11.49
CA ASN A 92 3.71 -2.98 11.92
C ASN A 92 4.74 -3.74 11.07
N ALA A 93 5.07 -4.97 11.49
CA ALA A 93 6.08 -5.79 10.82
C ALA A 93 5.72 -6.12 9.36
N PHE A 94 4.43 -6.32 9.06
CA PHE A 94 3.97 -6.62 7.69
C PHE A 94 4.22 -5.47 6.72
N PHE A 95 4.32 -4.22 7.20
CA PHE A 95 4.71 -3.09 6.38
C PHE A 95 6.07 -3.27 5.70
N LEU A 96 7.01 -3.97 6.33
CA LEU A 96 8.29 -4.29 5.69
C LEU A 96 8.10 -5.24 4.51
N THR A 97 7.37 -6.33 4.72
CA THR A 97 7.06 -7.28 3.64
C THR A 97 6.34 -6.60 2.48
N PHE A 98 5.40 -5.69 2.78
CA PHE A 98 4.75 -4.86 1.78
C PHE A 98 5.78 -4.03 1.01
N MET A 99 6.59 -3.21 1.69
CA MET A 99 7.54 -2.33 1.04
C MET A 99 8.63 -3.08 0.26
N ASP A 100 9.21 -4.14 0.83
CA ASP A 100 10.27 -4.93 0.21
C ASP A 100 9.83 -5.54 -1.12
N ARG A 101 8.64 -6.15 -1.15
CA ARG A 101 8.10 -6.75 -2.38
C ARG A 101 7.77 -5.71 -3.42
N ASN A 102 7.09 -4.65 -3.00
CA ASN A 102 6.70 -3.63 -3.94
C ASN A 102 7.93 -2.94 -4.55
N VAL A 103 8.97 -2.65 -3.74
CA VAL A 103 10.24 -2.10 -4.22
C VAL A 103 10.96 -3.09 -5.14
N ALA A 104 11.02 -4.38 -4.80
CA ALA A 104 11.65 -5.40 -5.64
C ALA A 104 11.05 -5.47 -7.05
N HIS A 105 9.73 -5.31 -7.19
CA HIS A 105 9.09 -5.17 -8.50
C HIS A 105 9.32 -3.77 -9.10
N ALA A 106 9.10 -2.72 -8.33
CA ALA A 106 9.14 -1.34 -8.81
C ALA A 106 10.49 -0.94 -9.41
N VAL A 107 11.60 -1.46 -8.90
CA VAL A 107 12.95 -1.14 -9.40
C VAL A 107 13.27 -1.76 -10.75
N THR A 108 12.42 -2.63 -11.29
CA THR A 108 12.69 -3.33 -12.56
C THR A 108 12.50 -2.43 -13.78
N ASN A 109 11.40 -1.68 -13.84
CA ASN A 109 11.08 -0.73 -14.91
C ASN A 109 9.95 0.23 -14.49
N TRP A 110 9.68 1.20 -15.36
CA TRP A 110 8.64 2.21 -15.14
C TRP A 110 7.25 1.59 -14.93
N GLU A 111 6.87 0.59 -15.73
CA GLU A 111 5.54 -0.01 -15.68
C GLU A 111 5.28 -0.67 -14.32
N GLN A 112 6.29 -1.36 -13.77
CA GLN A 112 6.20 -2.01 -12.47
C GLN A 112 6.22 -0.99 -11.34
N PHE A 113 6.96 0.11 -11.47
CA PHE A 113 6.89 1.22 -10.52
C PHE A 113 5.52 1.90 -10.53
N GLU A 114 4.97 2.21 -11.70
CA GLU A 114 3.63 2.76 -11.84
C GLU A 114 2.57 1.78 -11.27
N GLY A 115 2.77 0.47 -11.45
CA GLY A 115 1.96 -0.57 -10.83
C GLY A 115 1.99 -0.52 -9.29
N PHE A 116 3.18 -0.35 -8.71
CA PHE A 116 3.32 -0.12 -7.26
C PHE A 116 2.55 1.13 -6.82
N VAL A 117 2.69 2.26 -7.54
CA VAL A 117 1.99 3.50 -7.18
C VAL A 117 0.47 3.29 -7.12
N LYS A 118 -0.11 2.64 -8.13
CA LYS A 118 -1.56 2.36 -8.21
C LYS A 118 -2.02 1.36 -7.15
N HIS A 119 -1.22 0.33 -6.88
CA HIS A 119 -1.51 -0.60 -5.80
C HIS A 119 -1.51 0.10 -4.44
N PHE A 120 -0.49 0.91 -4.16
CA PHE A 120 -0.38 1.65 -2.90
C PHE A 120 -1.51 2.67 -2.76
N GLU A 121 -1.89 3.36 -3.83
CA GLU A 121 -3.07 4.24 -3.85
C GLU A 121 -4.34 3.49 -3.45
N SER A 122 -4.56 2.29 -4.00
CA SER A 122 -5.69 1.44 -3.66
C SER A 122 -5.67 1.02 -2.19
N VAL A 123 -4.50 0.64 -1.66
CA VAL A 123 -4.33 0.32 -0.23
C VAL A 123 -4.69 1.52 0.64
N VAL A 124 -4.20 2.72 0.32
CA VAL A 124 -4.54 3.96 1.06
C VAL A 124 -6.03 4.27 0.99
N ALA A 125 -6.68 4.03 -0.15
CA ALA A 125 -8.10 4.29 -0.35
C ALA A 125 -9.01 3.36 0.48
N TYR A 126 -8.64 2.08 0.62
CA TYR A 126 -9.38 1.13 1.47
C TYR A 126 -9.02 1.22 2.96
N PHE A 127 -7.95 1.92 3.31
CA PHE A 127 -7.47 1.94 4.68
C PHE A 127 -8.45 2.70 5.61
N PRO A 128 -8.82 2.13 6.77
CA PRO A 128 -9.80 2.76 7.66
C PRO A 128 -9.29 4.11 8.20
N THR A 129 -10.16 5.13 8.17
CA THR A 129 -9.83 6.50 8.58
C THR A 129 -10.03 6.78 10.06
N GLU A 130 -10.65 5.88 10.83
CA GLU A 130 -10.88 6.07 12.28
C GLU A 130 -10.53 4.82 13.09
N SER A 131 -9.80 5.04 14.18
CA SER A 131 -9.67 4.10 15.29
C SER A 131 -10.85 4.32 16.25
N GLY A 132 -11.95 3.57 16.13
CA GLY A 132 -13.04 3.64 17.11
C GLY A 132 -14.04 2.49 16.94
N PRO A 133 -14.61 1.94 18.05
CA PRO A 133 -15.64 0.91 17.98
C PRO A 133 -16.91 1.47 17.29
N PRO A 134 -17.80 0.61 16.78
CA PRO A 134 -19.04 1.07 16.17
C PRO A 134 -19.79 1.98 17.14
N ARG A 135 -20.24 3.14 16.65
CA ARG A 135 -21.15 4.02 17.38
C ARG A 135 -22.40 3.20 17.75
N GLN A 136 -22.46 2.70 18.98
CA GLN A 136 -23.70 2.19 19.55
C GLN A 136 -24.71 3.33 19.49
N GLY A 137 -25.88 3.02 18.93
CA GLY A 137 -26.93 3.97 18.67
C GLY A 137 -27.22 4.83 19.89
N GLY A 138 -27.22 6.14 19.69
CA GLY A 138 -27.72 7.07 20.68
C GLY A 138 -29.17 6.71 21.00
N MET A 139 -29.38 6.08 22.15
CA MET A 139 -30.69 6.07 22.78
C MET A 139 -31.06 7.51 23.07
N PHE A 140 -31.92 8.07 22.22
CA PHE A 140 -32.72 9.25 22.52
C PHE A 140 -33.59 8.90 23.73
N ASN A 141 -33.08 9.19 24.94
CA ASN A 141 -33.93 9.17 26.12
C ASN A 141 -34.60 10.54 26.22
N GLY A 142 -35.74 10.66 25.53
CA GLY A 142 -36.64 11.79 25.69
C GLY A 142 -37.17 11.80 27.11
N ARG A 143 -36.63 12.69 27.95
CA ARG A 143 -37.36 13.12 29.16
C ARG A 143 -38.28 14.27 28.80
N ARG A 144 -39.55 13.91 28.85
CA ARG A 144 -40.74 14.75 28.85
C ARG A 144 -40.65 15.82 29.95
N ARG A 145 -41.20 16.99 29.59
CA ARG A 145 -42.01 17.94 30.37
C ARG A 145 -41.65 18.14 31.84
#